data_AF-A0A2E0KVY7-F1
#
_entry.id   AF-A0A2E0KVY7-F1
#
_cell.length_a   1.000
_cell.length_b   1.000
_cell.length_c   1.000
_cell.angle_alpha   90.00
_cell.angle_beta   90.00
_cell.angle_gamma   90.00
#
_symmetry.space_group_name_H-M   'P 1'
#
loop_
_entity.id
_entity.type
_entity.pdbx_description
1 polymer ?
#
loop_
_entity_poly.entity_id
_entity_poly.type
_entity_poly.pdbx_seq_one_letter_code
_entity_poly.pdbx_strand_id
1 'polypeptide(L)'
;MVNRLFRRKIVYTLGFSLMLVAACSPQAAEPTNTPAPTATTFTFPTYAFVQPTEPPQVATAAAGTASARATSSAQTIDLDPVAVERGQGRWEALECGTCHGENGEGTDDGPALAGTTLTQEEFINFLRTGGTIGNDHLYATDRLSQGGITNLYQYVLSLETE
;
A
#
# COMPACT_ATOMS: atom_id res chain seq x y z
N MET A 1 9.85 44.95 -33.60
CA MET A 1 11.28 44.60 -33.67
C MET A 1 11.40 43.09 -33.55
N VAL A 2 11.92 42.46 -34.58
CA VAL A 2 11.94 41.01 -34.78
C VAL A 2 13.27 40.50 -34.23
N ASN A 3 13.28 39.75 -33.12
CA ASN A 3 14.51 39.11 -32.65
C ASN A 3 14.53 37.66 -33.12
N ARG A 4 15.33 37.43 -34.16
CA ARG A 4 15.62 36.14 -34.77
C ARG A 4 16.81 35.49 -34.05
N LEU A 5 16.87 34.16 -34.18
CA LEU A 5 18.05 33.28 -34.03
C LEU A 5 18.46 33.03 -32.57
N PHE A 6 18.37 31.80 -32.07
CA PHE A 6 19.36 30.81 -32.44
C PHE A 6 18.79 29.39 -32.48
N ARG A 7 18.82 28.82 -33.69
CA ARG A 7 18.76 27.39 -33.96
C ARG A 7 19.95 26.71 -33.30
N ARG A 8 19.73 25.58 -32.62
CA ARG A 8 20.69 24.48 -32.61
C ARG A 8 19.93 23.16 -32.72
N LYS A 9 19.66 22.81 -33.99
CA LYS A 9 19.38 21.43 -34.39
C LYS A 9 20.67 20.65 -34.22
N ILE A 10 20.74 19.76 -33.24
CA ILE A 10 21.75 18.71 -33.19
C ILE A 10 21.11 17.48 -33.83
N VAL A 11 21.41 17.34 -35.11
CA VAL A 11 21.23 16.13 -35.90
C VAL A 11 22.53 15.35 -35.77
N TYR A 12 22.50 14.19 -35.11
CA TYR A 12 23.51 13.14 -35.24
C TYR A 12 22.75 11.82 -35.25
N THR A 13 22.53 11.29 -36.45
CA THR A 13 23.21 10.10 -37.00
C THR A 13 22.65 8.80 -36.42
N LEU A 14 21.73 8.15 -37.14
CA LEU A 14 22.03 7.11 -38.14
C LEU A 14 22.63 5.85 -37.50
N GLY A 15 21.81 4.81 -37.44
CA GLY A 15 22.21 3.45 -37.77
C GLY A 15 23.00 2.66 -36.72
N PHE A 16 22.29 1.78 -36.01
CA PHE A 16 22.81 0.42 -35.83
C PHE A 16 21.63 -0.56 -35.80
N SER A 17 21.17 -0.95 -36.99
CA SER A 17 20.50 -2.22 -37.19
C SER A 17 21.52 -3.32 -36.93
N LEU A 18 21.28 -4.15 -35.91
CA LEU A 18 21.76 -5.52 -35.91
C LEU A 18 20.69 -6.42 -35.30
N MET A 19 19.90 -7.02 -36.18
CA MET A 19 19.16 -8.25 -35.90
C MET A 19 20.15 -9.32 -35.44
N LEU A 20 20.06 -9.73 -34.17
CA LEU A 20 20.48 -11.06 -33.75
C LEU A 20 19.23 -11.88 -33.44
N VAL A 21 18.73 -12.57 -34.47
CA VAL A 21 17.82 -13.70 -34.30
C VAL A 21 18.69 -14.89 -33.86
N ALA A 22 18.92 -15.01 -32.55
CA ALA A 22 19.52 -16.20 -31.98
C ALA A 22 18.44 -17.29 -31.91
N ALA A 23 18.47 -18.19 -32.89
CA ALA A 23 17.76 -19.46 -32.85
C ALA A 23 18.39 -20.33 -31.74
N CYS A 24 17.82 -20.32 -30.54
CA CYS A 24 18.08 -21.36 -29.54
C CYS A 24 17.13 -22.53 -29.81
N SER A 25 17.66 -23.55 -30.48
CA SER A 25 17.08 -24.89 -30.52
C SER A 25 16.76 -25.38 -29.10
N PRO A 26 15.69 -26.16 -28.88
CA PRO A 26 15.48 -26.85 -27.62
C PRO A 26 16.55 -27.95 -27.49
N GLN A 27 17.61 -27.65 -26.74
CA GLN A 27 18.53 -28.65 -26.23
C GLN A 27 17.72 -29.54 -25.28
N ALA A 28 17.50 -30.81 -25.67
CA ALA A 28 16.98 -31.80 -24.74
C ALA A 28 17.96 -31.91 -23.57
N ALA A 29 17.53 -31.45 -22.40
CA ALA A 29 18.30 -31.55 -21.18
C ALA A 29 18.48 -33.03 -20.82
N GLU A 30 19.72 -33.52 -20.87
CA GLU A 30 20.07 -34.80 -20.26
C GLU A 30 19.82 -34.71 -18.75
N PRO A 31 19.29 -35.77 -18.10
CA PRO A 31 19.10 -35.79 -16.66
C PRO A 31 20.47 -35.75 -15.98
N THR A 32 20.91 -34.56 -15.59
CA THR A 32 22.03 -34.37 -14.69
C THR A 32 21.63 -34.97 -13.35
N ASN A 33 22.20 -36.14 -13.02
CA ASN A 33 22.14 -36.70 -11.67
C ASN A 33 22.98 -35.81 -10.76
N THR A 34 22.40 -34.73 -10.28
CA THR A 34 22.95 -33.95 -9.17
C THR A 34 22.94 -34.85 -7.94
N PRO A 35 24.11 -35.16 -7.32
CA PRO A 35 24.12 -35.87 -6.06
C PRO A 35 23.31 -35.06 -5.05
N ALA A 36 22.35 -35.73 -4.40
CA ALA A 36 21.50 -35.10 -3.39
C ALA A 36 22.36 -34.38 -2.34
N PRO A 37 21.98 -33.16 -1.92
CA PRO A 37 22.70 -32.46 -0.87
C PRO A 37 22.74 -33.36 0.37
N THR A 38 23.94 -33.61 0.90
CA THR A 38 24.13 -34.32 2.15
C THR A 38 23.37 -33.56 3.24
N ALA A 39 22.30 -34.16 3.75
CA ALA A 39 21.50 -33.59 4.82
C ALA A 39 22.42 -33.41 6.04
N THR A 40 22.80 -32.17 6.32
CA THR A 40 23.48 -31.82 7.56
C THR A 40 22.42 -31.81 8.64
N THR A 41 22.51 -32.75 9.57
CA THR A 41 21.61 -32.84 10.71
C THR A 41 21.81 -31.61 11.59
N PHE A 42 20.93 -30.63 11.46
CA PHE A 42 20.87 -29.49 12.37
C PHE A 42 20.01 -29.90 13.57
N THR A 43 20.59 -29.94 14.77
CA THR A 43 19.84 -30.18 16.00
C THR A 43 19.08 -28.92 16.35
N PHE A 44 17.84 -28.81 15.88
CA PHE A 44 16.94 -27.77 16.34
C PHE A 44 16.53 -28.08 17.79
N PRO A 45 16.58 -27.11 18.72
CA PRO A 45 16.05 -27.33 20.06
C PRO A 45 14.57 -27.72 19.96
N THR A 46 14.22 -28.84 20.58
CA THR A 46 12.83 -29.30 20.67
C THR A 46 12.11 -28.38 21.65
N TYR A 47 11.41 -27.38 21.12
CA TYR A 47 10.42 -26.66 21.91
C TYR A 47 9.19 -27.55 22.09
N ALA A 48 8.84 -27.84 23.35
CA ALA A 48 7.58 -28.49 23.66
C ALA A 48 6.46 -27.43 23.53
N PHE A 49 5.64 -27.56 22.49
CA PHE A 49 4.43 -26.78 22.39
C PHE A 49 3.43 -27.29 23.44
N VAL A 50 3.35 -26.58 24.56
CA VAL A 50 2.30 -26.80 25.56
C VAL A 50 1.02 -26.19 24.99
N GLN A 51 0.15 -27.02 24.43
CA GLN A 51 -1.19 -26.57 24.05
C GLN A 51 -1.92 -26.07 25.29
N PRO A 52 -2.44 -24.83 25.30
CA PRO A 52 -3.41 -24.43 26.31
C PRO A 52 -4.59 -25.40 26.24
N THR A 53 -4.83 -26.16 27.32
CA THR A 53 -5.95 -27.09 27.42
C THR A 53 -7.28 -26.36 27.65
N GLU A 54 -7.24 -25.04 27.80
CA GLU A 54 -8.42 -24.21 27.92
C GLU A 54 -8.99 -23.94 26.51
N PRO A 55 -10.27 -24.24 26.27
CA PRO A 55 -10.89 -23.96 24.98
C PRO A 55 -10.72 -22.48 24.65
N PRO A 56 -10.37 -22.12 23.40
CA PRO A 56 -10.20 -20.73 23.04
C PRO A 56 -11.52 -20.00 23.28
N GLN A 57 -11.50 -18.99 24.16
CA GLN A 57 -12.63 -18.14 24.56
C GLN A 57 -13.22 -17.32 23.37
N VAL A 58 -12.72 -17.54 22.14
CA VAL A 58 -13.15 -16.87 20.90
C VAL A 58 -14.59 -17.20 20.50
N ALA A 59 -15.22 -18.23 21.09
CA ALA A 59 -16.59 -18.62 20.74
C ALA A 59 -17.69 -17.78 21.42
N THR A 60 -17.37 -16.92 22.39
CA THR A 60 -18.39 -16.14 23.14
C THR A 60 -18.33 -14.63 22.87
N ALA A 61 -17.52 -14.17 21.91
CA ALA A 61 -17.50 -12.76 21.48
C ALA A 61 -18.35 -12.47 20.23
N ALA A 62 -18.82 -13.51 19.52
CA ALA A 62 -19.56 -13.33 18.25
C ALA A 62 -21.05 -13.00 18.43
N ALA A 63 -21.64 -13.28 19.60
CA ALA A 63 -23.06 -13.01 19.84
C ALA A 63 -23.34 -11.59 20.40
N GLY A 64 -22.33 -10.90 20.92
CA GLY A 64 -22.48 -9.54 21.46
C GLY A 64 -22.19 -8.41 20.48
N THR A 65 -21.53 -8.69 19.35
CA THR A 65 -21.04 -7.65 18.42
C THR A 65 -22.01 -7.31 17.30
N ALA A 66 -23.03 -8.15 17.03
CA ALA A 66 -24.05 -7.83 16.03
C ALA A 66 -24.98 -6.68 16.46
N SER A 67 -25.14 -6.46 17.77
CA SER A 67 -26.05 -5.41 18.28
C SER A 67 -25.42 -4.02 18.41
N ALA A 68 -24.10 -3.90 18.19
CA ALA A 68 -23.39 -2.62 18.34
C ALA A 68 -23.22 -1.84 17.02
N ARG A 69 -23.57 -2.43 15.87
CA ARG A 69 -23.38 -1.76 14.56
C ARG A 69 -24.50 -0.81 14.16
N ALA A 70 -25.54 -0.67 15.00
CA ALA A 70 -26.70 0.17 14.72
C ALA A 70 -26.81 1.33 15.70
N THR A 71 -25.79 2.20 15.77
CA THR A 71 -25.92 3.62 16.14
C THR A 71 -24.65 4.31 15.68
N SER A 72 -24.59 4.71 14.40
CA SER A 72 -23.62 5.74 13.98
C SER A 72 -24.37 7.05 13.87
N SER A 73 -24.51 7.69 15.03
CA SER A 73 -25.03 9.05 15.17
C SER A 73 -23.87 9.87 15.70
N ALA A 74 -23.36 10.80 14.88
CA ALA A 74 -22.43 11.88 15.23
C ALA A 74 -21.48 11.54 16.39
N GLN A 75 -20.66 10.51 16.19
CA GLN A 75 -19.62 10.19 17.15
C GLN A 75 -18.47 11.16 16.89
N THR A 76 -18.20 12.04 17.85
CA THR A 76 -16.92 12.75 17.92
C THR A 76 -15.83 11.68 17.79
N ILE A 77 -15.09 11.71 16.69
CA ILE A 77 -14.01 10.75 16.45
C ILE A 77 -12.93 11.07 17.50
N ASP A 78 -12.80 10.18 18.48
CA ASP A 78 -11.65 10.23 19.38
C ASP A 78 -10.42 9.74 18.61
N LEU A 79 -9.38 10.56 18.60
CA LEU A 79 -8.15 10.25 17.88
C LEU A 79 -7.29 9.32 18.74
N ASP A 80 -7.05 8.10 18.27
CA ASP A 80 -6.12 7.19 18.93
C ASP A 80 -4.68 7.57 18.54
N PRO A 81 -3.83 8.04 19.47
CA PRO A 81 -2.48 8.48 19.14
C PRO A 81 -1.60 7.39 18.53
N VAL A 82 -1.79 6.11 18.91
CA VAL A 82 -1.03 4.99 18.33
C VAL A 82 -1.51 4.71 16.90
N ALA A 83 -2.81 4.88 16.63
CA ALA A 83 -3.34 4.75 15.28
C ALA A 83 -2.87 5.89 14.38
N VAL A 84 -2.85 7.12 14.90
CA VAL A 84 -2.33 8.32 14.21
C VAL A 84 -0.86 8.13 13.83
N GLU A 85 0.01 7.74 14.77
CA GLU A 85 1.45 7.49 14.49
C GLU A 85 1.63 6.42 13.40
N ARG A 86 0.88 5.32 13.48
CA ARG A 86 0.92 4.27 12.45
C ARG A 86 0.35 4.74 11.11
N GLY A 87 -0.62 5.65 11.13
CA GLY A 87 -1.20 6.26 9.94
C GLY A 87 -0.21 7.19 9.26
N GLN A 88 0.49 8.02 10.03
CA GLN A 88 1.57 8.88 9.55
C GLN A 88 2.65 8.08 8.84
N GLY A 89 3.14 7.00 9.44
CA GLY A 89 4.15 6.15 8.79
C GLY A 89 3.68 5.57 7.44
N ARG A 90 2.37 5.39 7.25
CA ARG A 90 1.80 4.96 5.96
C ARG A 90 1.67 6.11 4.97
N TRP A 91 1.29 7.29 5.46
CA TRP A 91 1.25 8.51 4.66
C TRP A 91 2.60 8.80 4.01
N GLU A 92 3.66 8.72 4.81
CA GLU A 92 5.04 8.92 4.36
C GLU A 92 5.50 7.79 3.43
N ALA A 93 5.31 6.53 3.82
CA ALA A 93 5.79 5.38 3.03
C ALA A 93 5.07 5.19 1.68
N LEU A 94 3.84 5.68 1.56
CA LEU A 94 3.07 5.67 0.31
C LEU A 94 3.14 7.02 -0.43
N GLU A 95 3.94 7.95 0.08
CA GLU A 95 4.17 9.27 -0.52
C GLU A 95 2.88 10.06 -0.78
N CYS A 96 1.87 9.88 0.09
CA CYS A 96 0.54 10.49 -0.05
C CYS A 96 0.62 12.02 -0.14
N GLY A 97 1.56 12.62 0.60
CA GLY A 97 1.79 14.06 0.60
C GLY A 97 2.28 14.63 -0.74
N THR A 98 2.84 13.81 -1.64
CA THR A 98 3.29 14.30 -2.96
C THR A 98 2.15 14.91 -3.77
N CYS A 99 0.94 14.34 -3.65
CA CYS A 99 -0.25 14.87 -4.32
C CYS A 99 -1.17 15.62 -3.36
N HIS A 100 -1.22 15.24 -2.08
CA HIS A 100 -2.15 15.85 -1.12
C HIS A 100 -1.52 16.96 -0.25
N GLY A 101 -0.25 17.30 -0.47
CA GLY A 101 0.53 18.21 0.38
C GLY A 101 1.04 17.50 1.63
N GLU A 102 2.18 17.89 2.18
CA GLU A 102 2.79 17.22 3.34
C GLU A 102 1.85 17.14 4.56
N ASN A 103 1.02 18.17 4.76
CA ASN A 103 0.05 18.29 5.85
C ASN A 103 -1.40 18.04 5.39
N GLY A 104 -1.61 17.53 4.17
CA GLY A 104 -2.95 17.31 3.63
C GLY A 104 -3.65 18.60 3.18
N GLU A 105 -2.92 19.68 2.98
CA GLU A 105 -3.43 20.99 2.53
C GLU A 105 -3.92 21.01 1.07
N GLY A 106 -3.59 19.97 0.30
CA GLY A 106 -3.91 19.83 -1.12
C GLY A 106 -2.89 20.51 -2.03
N THR A 107 -2.87 20.07 -3.28
CA THR A 107 -2.04 20.62 -4.36
C THR A 107 -2.85 20.69 -5.67
N ASP A 108 -2.22 21.07 -6.77
CA ASP A 108 -2.83 20.96 -8.11
C ASP A 108 -3.09 19.50 -8.53
N ASP A 109 -2.36 18.54 -7.95
CA ASP A 109 -2.43 17.11 -8.28
C ASP A 109 -3.38 16.31 -7.37
N GLY A 110 -3.82 16.89 -6.25
CA GLY A 110 -4.71 16.21 -5.30
C GLY A 110 -5.42 17.16 -4.33
N PRO A 111 -6.70 16.90 -3.98
CA PRO A 111 -7.45 17.78 -3.11
C PRO A 111 -6.93 17.77 -1.67
N ALA A 112 -7.26 18.81 -0.92
CA ALA A 112 -7.03 18.84 0.53
C ALA A 112 -7.74 17.67 1.23
N LEU A 113 -7.04 17.06 2.19
CA LEU A 113 -7.55 16.02 3.07
C LEU A 113 -7.61 16.48 4.54
N ALA A 114 -6.84 17.51 4.92
CA ALA A 114 -6.99 18.17 6.20
C ALA A 114 -8.43 18.69 6.35
N GLY A 115 -9.04 18.45 7.52
CA GLY A 115 -10.44 18.82 7.77
C GLY A 115 -11.47 18.09 6.90
N THR A 116 -11.11 16.94 6.29
CA THR A 116 -12.05 16.16 5.49
C THR A 116 -13.33 15.82 6.24
N THR A 117 -14.46 15.86 5.52
CA THR A 117 -15.76 15.44 6.03
C THR A 117 -16.15 14.03 5.55
N LEU A 118 -15.27 13.34 4.84
CA LEU A 118 -15.51 11.96 4.41
C LEU A 118 -15.67 11.09 5.65
N THR A 119 -16.67 10.20 5.62
CA THR A 119 -16.73 9.11 6.59
C THR A 119 -15.58 8.13 6.35
N GLN A 120 -15.24 7.34 7.37
CA GLN A 120 -14.23 6.30 7.22
C GLN A 120 -14.57 5.32 6.09
N GLU A 121 -15.85 4.96 5.95
CA GLU A 121 -16.30 4.05 4.89
C GLU A 121 -16.10 4.65 3.50
N GLU A 122 -16.44 5.92 3.30
CA GLU A 122 -16.19 6.62 2.04
C GLU A 122 -14.69 6.71 1.73
N PHE A 123 -13.87 7.04 2.72
CA PHE A 123 -12.41 7.09 2.58
C PHE A 123 -11.82 5.73 2.17
N ILE A 124 -12.24 4.65 2.84
CA ILE A 124 -11.84 3.28 2.48
C ILE A 124 -12.30 2.95 1.06
N ASN A 125 -13.56 3.22 0.73
CA ASN A 125 -14.11 2.91 -0.59
C ASN A 125 -13.36 3.65 -1.70
N PHE A 126 -13.01 4.92 -1.48
CA PHE A 126 -12.23 5.70 -2.44
C PHE A 126 -10.85 5.08 -2.67
N LEU A 127 -10.12 4.72 -1.61
CA LEU A 127 -8.80 4.07 -1.72
C LEU A 127 -8.85 2.66 -2.32
N ARG A 128 -9.97 1.92 -2.16
CA ARG A 128 -10.13 0.58 -2.73
C ARG A 128 -10.54 0.57 -4.19
N THR A 129 -11.20 1.63 -4.65
CA THR A 129 -11.73 1.72 -6.01
C THR A 129 -10.93 2.67 -6.89
N GLY A 130 -10.11 3.55 -6.30
CA GLY A 130 -9.48 4.67 -6.99
C GLY A 130 -10.45 5.83 -7.28
N GLY A 131 -11.73 5.71 -6.89
CA GLY A 131 -12.75 6.71 -7.16
C GLY A 131 -12.80 7.12 -8.64
N THR A 132 -12.83 8.44 -8.88
CA THR A 132 -12.78 9.01 -10.24
C THR A 132 -11.36 9.14 -10.79
N ILE A 133 -10.32 8.91 -9.98
CA ILE A 133 -8.91 8.99 -10.40
C ILE A 133 -8.48 7.70 -11.11
N GLY A 134 -9.01 6.55 -10.67
CA GLY A 134 -8.74 5.25 -11.26
C GLY A 134 -7.54 4.55 -10.62
N ASN A 135 -6.88 3.69 -11.39
CA ASN A 135 -5.90 2.72 -10.87
C ASN A 135 -4.68 3.38 -10.18
N ASP A 136 -4.33 4.61 -10.56
CA ASP A 136 -3.20 5.34 -9.97
C ASP A 136 -3.45 5.71 -8.49
N HIS A 137 -4.72 5.71 -8.06
CA HIS A 137 -5.13 5.97 -6.68
C HIS A 137 -5.83 4.75 -6.04
N LEU A 138 -5.55 3.55 -6.56
CA LEU A 138 -6.10 2.30 -6.05
C LEU A 138 -5.06 1.57 -5.18
N TYR A 139 -5.47 1.26 -3.95
CA TYR A 139 -4.67 0.52 -2.99
C TYR A 139 -5.31 -0.84 -2.69
N ALA A 140 -4.69 -1.90 -3.17
CA ALA A 140 -5.07 -3.27 -2.83
C ALA A 140 -4.72 -3.62 -1.38
N THR A 141 -5.32 -4.69 -0.84
CA THR A 141 -5.21 -5.07 0.58
C THR A 141 -3.82 -5.56 0.97
N ASP A 142 -3.04 -6.05 0.03
CA ASP A 142 -1.63 -6.43 0.16
C ASP A 142 -0.71 -5.22 0.29
N ARG A 143 -1.00 -4.12 -0.42
CA ARG A 143 -0.25 -2.86 -0.30
C ARG A 143 -0.66 -2.04 0.92
N LEU A 144 -1.95 -1.98 1.21
CA LEU A 144 -2.50 -1.23 2.33
C LEU A 144 -3.66 -2.02 2.95
N SER A 145 -3.39 -2.72 4.06
CA SER A 145 -4.39 -3.56 4.74
C SER A 145 -5.57 -2.76 5.29
N GLN A 146 -6.66 -3.44 5.67
CA GLN A 146 -7.86 -2.78 6.20
C GLN A 146 -7.56 -1.95 7.45
N GLY A 147 -6.91 -2.53 8.46
CA GLY A 147 -6.48 -1.79 9.64
C GLY A 147 -5.46 -0.70 9.32
N GLY A 148 -4.68 -0.87 8.24
CA GLY A 148 -3.79 0.16 7.73
C GLY A 148 -4.52 1.40 7.22
N ILE A 149 -5.61 1.22 6.46
CA ILE A 149 -6.47 2.34 6.03
C ILE A 149 -7.16 3.00 7.23
N THR A 150 -7.62 2.21 8.21
CA THR A 150 -8.24 2.76 9.42
C THR A 150 -7.26 3.67 10.19
N ASN A 151 -6.01 3.25 10.33
CA ASN A 151 -4.97 4.08 10.96
C ASN A 151 -4.63 5.31 10.11
N LEU A 152 -4.56 5.16 8.78
CA LEU A 152 -4.34 6.27 7.86
C LEU A 152 -5.47 7.32 7.97
N TYR A 153 -6.72 6.87 8.07
CA TYR A 153 -7.87 7.75 8.26
C TYR A 153 -7.79 8.52 9.59
N GLN A 154 -7.36 7.88 10.67
CA GLN A 154 -7.10 8.54 11.96
C GLN A 154 -6.03 9.63 11.82
N TYR A 155 -4.95 9.35 11.10
CA TYR A 155 -3.93 10.36 10.80
C TYR A 155 -4.49 11.53 9.98
N VAL A 156 -5.24 11.27 8.90
CA VAL A 156 -5.86 12.33 8.08
C VAL A 156 -6.79 13.21 8.91
N LEU A 157 -7.57 12.64 9.83
CA LEU A 157 -8.42 13.42 10.73
C LEU A 157 -7.65 14.26 11.75
N SER A 158 -6.40 13.91 12.03
CA SER A 158 -5.52 14.69 12.92
C SER A 158 -4.85 15.87 12.21
N LEU A 159 -4.93 15.95 10.88
CA LEU A 159 -4.38 17.06 10.11
C LEU A 159 -5.25 18.30 10.25
N GLU A 160 -4.65 19.40 10.72
CA GLU A 160 -5.33 20.67 10.91
C GLU A 160 -5.47 21.43 9.58
N THR A 161 -6.61 22.11 9.39
CA THR A 161 -6.75 23.11 8.32
C THR A 161 -6.18 24.44 8.83
N GLU A 162 -5.04 24.88 8.30
CA GLU A 162 -4.52 26.23 8.55
C GLU A 162 -5.36 27.33 7.86
#